data_AF-A0A3Q2TH50-F1
#
_entry.id   AF-A0A3Q2TH50-F1
#
_cell.length_a   1.000
_cell.length_b   1.000
_cell.length_c   1.000
_cell.angle_alpha   90.00
_cell.angle_beta   90.00
_cell.angle_gamma   90.00
#
_symmetry.space_group_name_H-M   'P 1'
#
loop_
_entity.id
_entity.type
_entity.pdbx_description
1 polymer ?
#
loop_
_entity_poly.entity_id
_entity_poly.type
_entity_poly.pdbx_seq_one_letter_code
_entity_poly.pdbx_strand_id
1 'polypeptide(L)' 'LIETGCFEELNVFGPMGSRPPDLDWSLAPNSPKRGLLHRMFQLNTEMNKKTLPNKNTSGQQQRQHTLS' A
#
# COMPACT_ATOMS: atom_id res chain seq x y z
N LEU A 1 26.90 19.00 -8.57
CA LEU A 1 25.71 19.87 -8.52
C LEU A 1 26.11 21.33 -8.61
N ILE A 2 26.88 21.86 -7.66
CA ILE A 2 27.41 23.23 -7.75
C ILE A 2 28.51 23.31 -8.80
N GLU A 3 29.61 22.56 -8.62
CA GLU A 3 30.79 22.61 -9.51
C GLU A 3 30.52 22.13 -10.94
N THR A 4 29.52 21.26 -11.10
CA THR A 4 29.11 20.72 -12.41
C THR A 4 28.15 21.64 -13.16
N GLY A 5 27.84 22.84 -12.62
CA GLY A 5 26.88 23.78 -13.20
C GLY A 5 25.41 23.37 -13.06
N CYS A 6 25.11 22.11 -12.71
CA CYS A 6 23.74 21.60 -12.63
C CYS A 6 22.83 22.39 -11.67
N PHE A 7 23.37 23.07 -10.66
CA PHE A 7 22.57 23.89 -9.74
C PHE A 7 21.96 25.10 -10.45
N GLU A 8 22.71 25.79 -11.31
CA GLU A 8 22.22 26.97 -12.03
C GLU A 8 21.14 26.59 -13.05
N GLU A 9 21.26 25.41 -13.65
CA GLU A 9 20.28 24.89 -14.61
C GLU A 9 18.97 24.43 -13.94
N LEU A 10 19.05 23.89 -12.71
CA LEU A 10 17.91 23.29 -12.03
C LEU A 10 17.22 24.25 -11.05
N ASN A 11 17.96 25.12 -10.39
CA ASN A 11 17.43 26.02 -9.36
C ASN A 11 16.87 27.32 -9.98
N VAL A 12 15.89 27.15 -10.87
CA VAL A 12 15.22 28.25 -11.58
C VAL A 12 13.86 28.55 -10.94
N PHE A 13 13.64 29.83 -10.63
CA PHE A 13 12.32 30.31 -10.17
C PHE A 13 11.46 30.72 -11.37
N GLY A 14 10.14 30.69 -11.19
CA GLY A 14 9.23 31.18 -12.21
C GLY A 14 9.22 32.71 -12.33
N PRO A 15 8.46 33.26 -13.29
CA PRO A 15 8.37 34.70 -13.52
C PRO A 15 8.05 35.48 -12.24
N MET A 16 8.68 36.64 -12.06
CA MET A 16 8.51 37.49 -10.85
C MET A 16 8.86 36.77 -9.52
N GLY A 17 9.70 35.72 -9.57
CA GLY A 17 10.06 34.93 -8.39
C GLY A 17 8.94 34.00 -7.92
N SER A 18 7.99 33.67 -8.80
CA SER A 18 6.90 32.76 -8.46
C SER A 18 7.43 31.39 -8.05
N ARG A 19 6.76 30.78 -7.06
CA ARG A 19 7.09 29.44 -6.57
C ARG A 19 6.94 28.40 -7.70
N PRO A 20 7.98 27.60 -8.00
CA PRO A 20 7.88 26.58 -9.02
C PRO A 20 7.01 25.40 -8.53
N PRO A 21 6.44 24.61 -9.45
CA PRO A 21 5.38 23.62 -9.14
C PRO A 21 5.85 22.49 -8.22
N ASP A 22 7.14 22.18 -8.23
CA ASP A 22 7.78 21.22 -7.33
C ASP A 22 7.84 21.71 -5.87
N LEU A 23 7.79 23.01 -5.63
CA LEU A 23 7.66 23.60 -4.28
C LEU A 23 6.18 23.77 -3.86
N ASP A 24 5.23 23.46 -4.74
CA ASP A 24 3.81 23.56 -4.41
C ASP A 24 3.30 22.34 -3.64
N TRP A 25 3.07 22.51 -2.34
CA TRP A 25 2.55 21.46 -1.47
C TRP A 25 1.12 21.03 -1.83
N SER A 26 0.39 21.85 -2.59
CA SER A 26 -0.93 21.46 -3.10
C SER A 26 -0.85 20.45 -4.25
N LEU A 27 0.29 20.38 -4.95
CA LEU A 27 0.52 19.51 -6.10
C LEU A 27 1.18 18.18 -5.71
N ALA A 28 0.91 17.69 -4.48
CA ALA A 28 1.46 16.43 -4.01
C ALA A 28 1.21 15.32 -5.06
N PRO A 29 2.26 14.59 -5.48
CA PRO A 29 2.11 13.55 -6.49
C PRO A 29 1.11 12.50 -6.01
N ASN A 30 0.33 11.98 -6.97
CA ASN A 30 -0.64 10.93 -6.69
C ASN A 30 0.03 9.78 -5.93
N SER A 31 -0.69 9.23 -4.94
CA SER A 31 -0.18 8.12 -4.14
C SER A 31 0.34 7.00 -5.05
N PRO A 32 1.53 6.43 -4.77
CA PRO A 32 2.11 5.39 -5.60
C PRO A 32 1.14 4.21 -5.73
N LYS A 33 1.16 3.54 -6.90
CA LYS A 33 0.24 2.42 -7.20
C LYS A 33 0.31 1.38 -6.09
N ARG A 34 -0.83 1.13 -5.43
CA ARG A 34 -0.93 0.30 -4.22
C ARG A 34 -0.47 -1.16 -4.40
N GLY A 35 -0.20 -1.64 -5.62
CA GLY A 35 0.06 -3.06 -5.89
C GLY A 35 1.29 -3.64 -5.18
N LEU A 36 2.45 -2.96 -5.23
CA LEU A 36 3.68 -3.49 -4.65
C LEU A 36 3.63 -3.50 -3.12
N LEU A 37 3.32 -2.35 -2.51
CA LEU A 37 3.26 -2.21 -1.05
C LEU A 37 2.17 -3.11 -0.44
N HIS A 38 0.99 -3.18 -1.07
CA HIS A 38 -0.09 -4.07 -0.64
C HIS A 38 0.33 -5.55 -0.69
N ARG A 39 1.13 -5.94 -1.70
CA ARG A 39 1.69 -7.30 -1.76
C ARG A 39 2.73 -7.54 -0.67
N MET A 40 3.67 -6.62 -0.47
CA MET A 40 4.74 -6.80 0.53
C MET A 40 4.21 -6.82 1.97
N PHE A 41 3.26 -5.96 2.32
CA PHE A 41 2.73 -5.88 3.68
C PHE A 41 1.67 -6.93 4.00
N GLN A 42 0.91 -7.45 3.02
CA GLN A 42 0.01 -8.59 3.27
C GLN A 42 0.76 -9.92 3.38
N LEU A 43 1.86 -10.10 2.65
CA LEU A 43 2.68 -11.32 2.77
C LEU A 43 3.16 -11.53 4.22
N ASN A 44 3.50 -10.45 4.94
CA ASN A 44 3.86 -10.52 6.35
C ASN A 44 2.70 -10.95 7.27
N THR A 45 1.46 -10.58 6.91
CA THR A 45 0.26 -10.92 7.69
C THR A 45 -0.22 -12.34 7.43
N GLU A 46 -0.16 -12.83 6.19
CA GLU A 46 -0.60 -14.18 5.82
C GLU A 46 0.41 -15.27 6.23
N MET A 47 1.70 -14.95 6.35
CA MET A 47 2.73 -15.87 6.87
C MET A 47 2.51 -16.27 8.34
N ASN A 48 1.74 -15.50 9.12
CA ASN A 48 1.40 -15.81 10.51
C ASN A 48 0.10 -16.62 10.69
N LYS A 49 -0.68 -16.87 9.62
CA LYS A 49 -1.99 -17.56 9.73
C LYS A 49 -1.91 -19.08 9.55
N LYS A 50 -0.74 -19.63 9.21
CA LYS A 50 -0.58 -21.07 8.94
C LYS A 50 -0.38 -21.95 10.18
N THR A 51 -0.45 -21.41 11.40
CA THR A 51 -0.24 -22.17 12.65
C THR A 51 -1.50 -22.30 13.50
N LEU A 52 -2.65 -22.60 12.90
CA LEU A 52 -3.80 -23.13 13.65
C LEU A 52 -4.23 -24.46 13.03
N PRO A 53 -3.99 -25.60 13.71
CA PRO A 53 -4.54 -26.87 13.27
C PRO A 53 -6.06 -26.84 13.42
N ASN A 54 -6.77 -26.97 12.30
CA ASN A 54 -8.20 -27.21 12.29
C ASN A 54 -8.45 -28.58 12.93
N LYS A 55 -8.92 -28.59 14.18
CA LYS A 55 -9.38 -29.81 14.86
C LYS A 55 -10.81 -30.09 14.43
N ASN A 56 -10.93 -31.02 13.51
CA ASN A 56 -12.20 -31.68 13.21
C ASN A 56 -12.63 -32.48 14.45
N THR A 57 -13.70 -32.06 15.13
CA THR A 57 -14.39 -32.92 16.11
C THR A 57 -15.74 -33.35 15.53
N SER A 58 -15.75 -34.57 15.05
CA SER A 58 -16.91 -35.37 14.70
C SER A 58 -17.79 -35.67 15.91
N GLY A 59 -19.10 -35.56 15.72
CA GLY A 59 -20.12 -36.29 16.49
C GLY A 59 -21.04 -35.38 17.30
N GLN A 60 -22.32 -35.33 16.91
CA GLN A 60 -23.52 -35.58 17.73
C GLN A 60 -24.77 -35.36 16.86
N GLN A 61 -25.12 -36.41 16.12
CA GLN A 61 -26.47 -36.99 16.03
C GLN A 61 -27.70 -36.06 16.14
N GLN A 62 -28.38 -35.83 15.00
CA GLN A 62 -29.84 -35.70 14.97
C GLN A 62 -30.39 -36.62 13.87
N ARG A 63 -30.81 -37.81 14.31
CA ARG A 63 -31.85 -38.59 13.62
C ARG A 63 -33.20 -37.91 13.89
N GLN A 64 -34.14 -38.17 12.98
CA GLN A 64 -35.61 -38.06 13.09
C GLN A 64 -36.18 -36.73 12.58
N HIS A 65 -37.19 -36.65 11.69
CA HIS A 65 -37.96 -37.62 10.90
C HIS A 65 -38.65 -36.83 9.76
N THR A 66 -38.90 -37.49 8.63
CA THR A 66 -39.76 -37.08 7.50
C THR A 66 -41.26 -37.04 7.85
N LEU A 67 -42.04 -36.27 7.04
CA LEU A 67 -43.51 -36.15 6.91
C LEU A 67 -44.17 -35.22 7.97
N SER A 68 -45.06 -34.28 7.64
CA SER A 68 -46.10 -34.19 6.58
C SER A 68 -46.22 -32.78 6.02
#